data_AF-A0A9D7AMB3-F1
#
_entry.id   AF-A0A9D7AMB3-F1
#
_cell.length_a   1.000
_cell.length_b   1.000
_cell.length_c   1.000
_cell.angle_alpha   90.00
_cell.angle_beta   90.00
_cell.angle_gamma   90.00
#
_symmetry.space_group_name_H-M   'P 1'
#
loop_
_entity.id
_entity.type
_entity.pdbx_description
1 polymer ?
#
loop_
_entity_poly.entity_id
_entity_poly.type
_entity_poly.pdbx_seq_one_letter_code
_entity_poly.pdbx_strand_id
1 'polypeptide(L)'
;MTQWSELRPRERSPTLDFATQRNTAHGRRYCFVQQDFEIEDPTIDTTGRYRVSPKDYGFSIRGFSGGRTAWARDFANGTMLVMHGDGLTHVLSQRVPARIVFVGLDGQVLQDTAMEEHQSDADSDQVTVRLVVSATVALRGESPESARAQLTELIERAVLNGPLSESSPARVTHCVFELSTVHATDTTGRADTDFSRLLDF
;
A
#
# COMPACT_ATOMS: atom_id res chain seq x y z
N MET A 1 -15.95 21.81 7.32
CA MET A 1 -16.12 21.25 5.95
C MET A 1 -15.08 21.86 5.05
N THR A 2 -14.26 21.02 4.43
CA THR A 2 -13.19 21.47 3.55
C THR A 2 -13.74 21.62 2.13
N GLN A 3 -13.99 22.86 1.69
CA GLN A 3 -14.55 23.12 0.36
C GLN A 3 -13.43 23.11 -0.70
N TRP A 4 -13.58 22.27 -1.72
CA TRP A 4 -12.65 22.19 -2.85
C TRP A 4 -13.13 23.06 -3.99
N SER A 5 -12.56 24.26 -4.10
CA SER A 5 -12.89 25.21 -5.18
C SER A 5 -11.68 25.37 -6.09
N GLU A 6 -11.84 25.01 -7.37
CA GLU A 6 -10.80 25.18 -8.37
C GLU A 6 -10.56 26.67 -8.66
N LEU A 7 -9.29 27.09 -8.76
CA LEU A 7 -8.94 28.51 -9.00
C LEU A 7 -9.36 29.01 -10.39
N ARG A 8 -9.47 28.09 -11.35
CA ARG A 8 -9.87 28.38 -12.74
C ARG A 8 -10.92 27.35 -13.17
N PRO A 9 -12.22 27.65 -12.96
CA PRO A 9 -13.30 26.78 -13.42
C PRO A 9 -13.21 26.59 -14.93
N ARG A 10 -13.53 25.38 -15.39
CA ARG A 10 -13.51 25.02 -16.80
C ARG A 10 -14.78 24.28 -17.20
N GLU A 11 -15.10 24.34 -18.49
CA GLU A 11 -16.18 23.54 -19.05
C GLU A 11 -15.79 22.05 -19.04
N ARG A 12 -16.70 21.21 -18.56
CA ARG A 12 -16.53 19.76 -18.54
C ARG A 12 -16.87 19.20 -19.92
N SER A 13 -16.09 18.23 -20.39
CA SER A 13 -16.43 17.53 -21.62
C SER A 13 -17.76 16.78 -21.46
N PRO A 14 -18.65 16.78 -22.46
CA PRO A 14 -19.87 15.98 -22.42
C PRO A 14 -19.62 14.48 -22.56
N THR A 15 -18.41 14.06 -22.97
CA THR A 15 -18.04 12.65 -23.21
C THR A 15 -17.28 12.02 -22.03
N LEU A 16 -17.49 12.52 -20.80
CA LEU A 16 -16.80 11.98 -19.64
C LEU A 16 -17.47 10.69 -19.15
N ASP A 17 -16.63 9.73 -18.74
CA ASP A 17 -17.11 8.53 -18.07
C ASP A 17 -17.67 8.86 -16.67
N PHE A 18 -18.48 7.95 -16.14
CA PHE A 18 -18.96 8.03 -14.76
C PHE A 18 -17.95 7.37 -13.81
N ALA A 19 -17.71 8.02 -12.66
CA ALA A 19 -17.14 7.32 -11.52
C ALA A 19 -18.27 6.58 -10.79
N THR A 20 -18.06 5.31 -10.46
CA THR A 20 -19.06 4.45 -9.82
C THR A 20 -18.66 4.19 -8.39
N GLN A 21 -19.58 4.37 -7.44
CA GLN A 21 -19.32 3.98 -6.05
C GLN A 21 -19.42 2.46 -5.89
N ARG A 22 -18.38 1.85 -5.30
CA ARG A 22 -18.25 0.42 -5.04
C ARG A 22 -17.94 0.18 -3.58
N ASN A 23 -18.39 -0.96 -3.07
CA ASN A 23 -17.87 -1.50 -1.82
C ASN A 23 -16.57 -2.21 -2.14
N THR A 24 -15.46 -1.69 -1.65
CA THR A 24 -14.15 -2.30 -1.84
C THR A 24 -13.60 -2.80 -0.51
N ALA A 25 -12.53 -3.56 -0.64
CA ALA A 25 -11.49 -3.77 0.35
C ALA A 25 -11.31 -2.70 1.44
N HIS A 26 -11.37 -1.44 1.02
CA HIS A 26 -10.99 -0.27 1.79
C HIS A 26 -12.20 0.63 2.10
N GLY A 27 -13.40 0.06 2.07
CA GLY A 27 -14.65 0.78 2.30
C GLY A 27 -15.35 1.18 1.00
N ARG A 28 -16.28 2.14 1.09
CA ARG A 28 -17.03 2.63 -0.08
C ARG A 28 -16.19 3.61 -0.87
N ARG A 29 -15.70 3.20 -2.05
CA ARG A 29 -14.87 4.04 -2.91
C ARG A 29 -15.51 4.31 -4.26
N TYR A 30 -15.31 5.51 -4.79
CA TYR A 30 -15.57 5.86 -6.17
C TYR A 30 -14.43 5.32 -7.03
N CYS A 31 -14.79 4.46 -7.97
CA CYS A 31 -13.89 3.82 -8.91
C CYS A 31 -14.24 4.26 -10.34
N PHE A 32 -13.33 4.05 -11.29
CA PHE A 32 -13.61 4.27 -12.71
C PHE A 32 -12.96 3.18 -13.55
N VAL A 33 -13.47 2.96 -14.76
CA VAL A 33 -12.90 1.95 -15.66
C VAL A 33 -11.85 2.59 -16.58
N GLN A 34 -10.69 1.97 -16.70
CA GLN A 34 -9.66 2.31 -17.67
C GLN A 34 -9.17 1.03 -18.33
N GLN A 35 -9.28 0.92 -19.67
CA GLN A 35 -8.82 -0.26 -20.43
C GLN A 35 -9.38 -1.57 -19.85
N ASP A 36 -10.68 -1.59 -19.55
CA ASP A 36 -11.42 -2.72 -18.96
C ASP A 36 -11.07 -3.07 -17.50
N PHE A 37 -10.17 -2.32 -16.85
CA PHE A 37 -9.86 -2.47 -15.43
C PHE A 37 -10.57 -1.42 -14.59
N GLU A 38 -11.17 -1.85 -13.48
CA GLU A 38 -11.71 -0.95 -12.47
C GLU A 38 -10.57 -0.41 -11.58
N ILE A 39 -10.42 0.90 -11.54
CA ILE A 39 -9.38 1.62 -10.81
C ILE A 39 -10.02 2.28 -9.58
N GLU A 40 -9.61 1.85 -8.40
CA GLU A 40 -9.98 2.50 -7.13
C GLU A 40 -8.90 3.47 -6.61
N ASP A 41 -7.63 3.18 -6.89
CA ASP A 41 -6.48 4.01 -6.51
C ASP A 41 -5.63 4.29 -7.75
N PRO A 42 -5.70 5.52 -8.30
CA PRO A 42 -4.95 5.91 -9.48
C PRO A 42 -3.45 6.15 -9.20
N THR A 43 -2.94 5.75 -8.04
CA THR A 43 -1.51 5.71 -7.73
C THR A 43 -0.92 4.31 -7.82
N ILE A 44 -1.75 3.30 -8.07
CA ILE A 44 -1.36 1.89 -8.21
C ILE A 44 -1.72 1.40 -9.61
N ASP A 45 -0.89 0.52 -10.18
CA ASP A 45 -1.15 -0.12 -11.46
C ASP A 45 -2.33 -1.10 -11.41
N THR A 46 -2.79 -1.57 -12.56
CA THR A 46 -3.92 -2.52 -12.66
C THR A 46 -3.63 -3.87 -11.99
N THR A 47 -2.36 -4.20 -11.74
CA THR A 47 -1.98 -5.41 -11.01
C THR A 47 -2.07 -5.26 -9.50
N GLY A 48 -2.23 -4.03 -8.99
CA GLY A 48 -2.27 -3.73 -7.57
C GLY A 48 -0.88 -3.73 -6.90
N ARG A 49 0.22 -3.82 -7.67
CA ARG A 49 1.56 -4.11 -7.12
C ARG A 49 2.52 -2.93 -7.23
N TYR A 50 2.40 -2.12 -8.26
CA TYR A 50 3.38 -1.10 -8.58
C TYR A 50 2.76 0.29 -8.48
N ARG A 51 3.50 1.22 -7.88
CA ARG A 51 3.10 2.62 -7.89
C ARG A 51 3.29 3.20 -9.29
N VAL A 52 2.29 3.93 -9.75
CA VAL A 52 2.28 4.60 -11.06
C VAL A 52 1.88 6.07 -10.91
N SER A 53 2.07 6.84 -11.98
CA SER A 53 1.64 8.23 -11.97
C SER A 53 0.14 8.30 -12.24
N PRO A 54 -0.64 9.13 -11.49
CA PRO A 54 -2.03 9.40 -11.85
C PRO A 54 -2.19 9.93 -13.28
N LYS A 55 -1.13 10.52 -13.85
CA LYS A 55 -1.10 10.93 -15.26
C LYS A 55 -1.39 9.78 -16.23
N ASP A 56 -0.96 8.57 -15.90
CA ASP A 56 -1.17 7.37 -16.74
C ASP A 56 -2.66 7.00 -16.81
N TYR A 57 -3.44 7.46 -15.82
CA TYR A 57 -4.89 7.39 -15.78
C TYR A 57 -5.58 8.70 -16.19
N GLY A 58 -4.90 9.59 -16.92
CA GLY A 58 -5.51 10.81 -17.46
C GLY A 58 -5.74 11.93 -16.42
N PHE A 59 -5.10 11.87 -15.26
CA PHE A 59 -5.13 12.98 -14.30
C PHE A 59 -4.17 14.10 -14.72
N SER A 60 -4.54 15.34 -14.39
CA SER A 60 -3.69 16.51 -14.57
C SER A 60 -3.56 17.30 -13.27
N ILE A 61 -2.43 17.97 -13.07
CA ILE A 61 -2.20 18.78 -11.88
C ILE A 61 -3.04 20.06 -11.97
N ARG A 62 -3.79 20.37 -10.90
CA ARG A 62 -4.65 21.57 -10.80
C ARG A 62 -4.49 22.27 -9.46
N GLY A 63 -4.74 23.57 -9.46
CA GLY A 63 -4.66 24.45 -8.29
C GLY A 63 -6.04 24.76 -7.71
N PHE A 64 -6.14 24.73 -6.39
CA PHE A 64 -7.37 24.93 -5.63
C PHE A 64 -7.20 26.05 -4.60
N SER A 65 -8.33 26.55 -4.10
CA SER A 65 -8.38 27.54 -3.03
C SER A 65 -7.53 27.12 -1.82
N GLY A 66 -6.97 28.12 -1.12
CA GLY A 66 -6.08 27.88 0.02
C GLY A 66 -4.67 27.39 -0.38
N GLY A 67 -4.25 27.61 -1.63
CA GLY A 67 -2.88 27.29 -2.10
C GLY A 67 -2.62 25.81 -2.34
N ARG A 68 -3.67 24.99 -2.42
CA ARG A 68 -3.55 23.54 -2.58
C ARG A 68 -3.38 23.14 -4.02
N THR A 69 -2.72 22.01 -4.24
CA THR A 69 -2.62 21.38 -5.56
C THR A 69 -2.99 19.91 -5.50
N ALA A 70 -3.61 19.41 -6.57
CA ALA A 70 -4.02 18.00 -6.68
C ALA A 70 -3.81 17.49 -8.10
N TRP A 71 -3.59 16.20 -8.25
CA TRP A 71 -3.94 15.52 -9.49
C TRP A 71 -5.45 15.44 -9.58
N ALA A 72 -6.04 15.83 -10.70
CA ALA A 72 -7.48 15.87 -10.86
C ALA A 72 -7.91 15.27 -12.20
N ARG A 73 -8.96 14.46 -12.16
CA ARG A 73 -9.67 13.94 -13.34
C ARG A 73 -11.16 14.20 -13.16
N ASP A 74 -11.78 14.75 -14.21
CA ASP A 74 -13.22 14.99 -14.20
C ASP A 74 -13.96 13.75 -14.71
N PHE A 75 -15.12 13.52 -14.12
CA PHE A 75 -16.09 12.51 -14.47
C PHE A 75 -17.45 13.18 -14.69
N ALA A 76 -18.37 12.47 -15.34
CA ALA A 76 -19.72 12.99 -15.60
C ALA A 76 -20.45 13.40 -14.31
N ASN A 77 -20.17 12.72 -13.19
CA ASN A 77 -20.83 12.92 -11.90
C ASN A 77 -19.98 13.64 -10.84
N GLY A 78 -18.76 14.07 -11.17
CA GLY A 78 -17.88 14.69 -10.18
C GLY A 78 -16.44 14.84 -10.64
N THR A 79 -15.55 15.12 -9.71
CA THR A 79 -14.11 15.22 -9.96
C THR A 79 -13.39 14.43 -8.90
N MET A 80 -12.50 13.53 -9.33
CA MET A 80 -11.61 12.81 -8.44
C MET A 80 -10.31 13.61 -8.29
N LEU A 81 -9.89 13.80 -7.04
CA LEU A 81 -8.67 14.48 -6.65
C LEU A 81 -7.75 13.49 -5.95
N VAL A 82 -6.47 13.54 -6.30
CA VAL A 82 -5.43 12.68 -5.73
C VAL A 82 -4.28 13.56 -5.29
N MET A 83 -3.84 13.36 -4.06
CA MET A 83 -2.86 14.22 -3.42
C MET A 83 -2.07 13.50 -2.35
N HIS A 84 -1.04 14.16 -1.85
CA HIS A 84 -0.32 13.71 -0.68
C HIS A 84 -1.26 13.54 0.53
N GLY A 85 -0.87 12.69 1.48
CA GLY A 85 -1.68 12.39 2.66
C GLY A 85 -2.09 13.61 3.49
N ASP A 86 -1.29 14.69 3.48
CA ASP A 86 -1.62 15.96 4.16
C ASP A 86 -2.76 16.75 3.49
N GLY A 87 -3.12 16.41 2.26
CA GLY A 87 -4.16 17.09 1.48
C GLY A 87 -3.76 18.47 0.94
N LEU A 88 -2.47 18.81 0.88
CA LEU A 88 -2.01 20.14 0.45
C LEU A 88 -1.37 20.13 -0.94
N THR A 89 -0.71 19.03 -1.32
CA THR A 89 0.12 18.98 -2.53
C THR A 89 -0.15 17.77 -3.41
N HIS A 90 -0.01 17.94 -4.72
CA HIS A 90 -0.06 16.85 -5.70
C HIS A 90 1.20 15.97 -5.70
N VAL A 91 2.25 16.37 -4.98
CA VAL A 91 3.52 15.62 -4.90
C VAL A 91 3.33 14.39 -4.02
N LEU A 92 3.26 13.22 -4.63
CA LEU A 92 3.00 11.95 -3.94
C LEU A 92 4.27 11.41 -3.26
N SER A 93 4.12 10.80 -2.09
CA SER A 93 5.19 10.15 -1.34
C SER A 93 5.18 8.65 -1.60
N GLN A 94 6.35 8.01 -1.70
CA GLN A 94 6.43 6.54 -1.73
C GLN A 94 6.15 5.88 -0.38
N ARG A 95 6.22 6.63 0.72
CA ARG A 95 6.10 6.11 2.09
C ARG A 95 4.70 6.29 2.67
N VAL A 96 3.96 7.28 2.17
CA VAL A 96 2.62 7.62 2.67
C VAL A 96 1.61 7.30 1.58
N PRO A 97 0.45 6.70 1.90
CA PRO A 97 -0.65 6.56 0.96
C PRO A 97 -1.12 7.91 0.41
N ALA A 98 -1.62 7.92 -0.82
CA ALA A 98 -2.25 9.12 -1.35
C ALA A 98 -3.64 9.32 -0.72
N ARG A 99 -3.99 10.58 -0.48
CA ARG A 99 -5.35 10.94 -0.13
C ARG A 99 -6.15 11.12 -1.41
N ILE A 100 -7.27 10.39 -1.49
CA ILE A 100 -8.18 10.42 -2.64
C ILE A 100 -9.49 11.05 -2.16
N VAL A 101 -9.92 12.08 -2.89
CA VAL A 101 -11.15 12.81 -2.61
C VAL A 101 -12.03 12.77 -3.85
N PHE A 102 -13.30 12.41 -3.70
CA PHE A 102 -14.28 12.56 -4.79
C PHE A 102 -15.23 13.71 -4.47
N VAL A 103 -15.29 14.69 -5.36
CA VAL A 103 -16.12 15.89 -5.23
C VAL A 103 -17.27 15.82 -6.23
N GLY A 104 -18.51 15.92 -5.75
CA GLY A 104 -19.70 15.96 -6.59
C GLY A 104 -19.76 17.20 -7.48
N LEU A 105 -20.71 17.20 -8.44
CA LEU A 105 -20.96 18.35 -9.32
C LEU A 105 -21.36 19.63 -8.56
N ASP A 106 -21.96 19.47 -7.39
CA ASP A 106 -22.37 20.54 -6.48
C ASP A 106 -21.22 21.05 -5.59
N GLY A 107 -20.02 20.49 -5.74
CA GLY A 107 -18.85 20.83 -4.92
C GLY A 107 -18.83 20.15 -3.55
N GLN A 108 -19.79 19.28 -3.24
CA GLN A 108 -19.76 18.51 -2.00
C GLN A 108 -18.71 17.41 -2.06
N VAL A 109 -18.05 17.16 -0.93
CA VAL A 109 -17.14 16.03 -0.79
C VAL A 109 -17.95 14.77 -0.53
N LEU A 110 -17.94 13.85 -1.49
CA LEU A 110 -18.68 12.59 -1.46
C LEU A 110 -17.82 11.41 -0.96
N GLN A 111 -16.49 11.56 -1.01
CA GLN A 111 -15.51 10.62 -0.46
C GLN A 111 -14.26 11.39 -0.05
N ASP A 112 -13.65 10.99 1.07
CA ASP A 112 -12.34 11.45 1.51
C ASP A 112 -11.62 10.32 2.26
N THR A 113 -10.62 9.70 1.63
CA THR A 113 -9.98 8.50 2.20
C THR A 113 -9.29 8.76 3.53
N ALA A 114 -8.84 10.00 3.80
CA ALA A 114 -8.24 10.33 5.10
C ALA A 114 -9.27 10.32 6.25
N MET A 115 -10.53 10.63 5.96
CA MET A 115 -11.61 10.59 6.96
C MET A 115 -12.21 9.19 7.12
N GLU A 116 -12.21 8.40 6.04
CA GLU A 116 -12.69 7.01 6.05
C GLU A 116 -11.72 6.06 6.77
N GLU A 117 -10.40 6.29 6.70
CA GLU A 117 -9.41 5.57 7.51
C GLU A 117 -9.67 5.75 9.02
N HIS A 118 -10.08 6.95 9.46
CA HIS A 118 -10.39 7.19 10.87
C HIS A 118 -11.71 6.55 11.34
N GLN A 119 -12.66 6.29 10.43
CA GLN A 119 -13.93 5.65 10.78
C GLN A 119 -13.87 4.12 10.69
N SER A 120 -13.03 3.57 9.81
CA SER A 120 -12.83 2.12 9.69
C SER A 120 -12.00 1.52 10.83
N ASP A 121 -11.10 2.30 11.44
CA ASP A 121 -10.35 1.87 12.63
C ASP A 121 -11.20 1.81 13.91
N ALA A 122 -12.25 2.63 14.00
CA ALA A 122 -13.07 2.75 15.21
C ALA A 122 -14.05 1.58 15.44
N ASP A 123 -14.28 0.73 14.42
CA ASP A 123 -15.31 -0.31 14.44
C ASP A 123 -14.77 -1.71 14.09
N SER A 124 -13.43 -1.87 14.06
CA SER A 124 -12.80 -3.17 13.80
C SER A 124 -12.34 -3.82 15.11
N ASP A 125 -12.92 -4.98 15.44
CA ASP A 125 -12.38 -5.88 16.46
C ASP A 125 -11.00 -6.37 15.99
N GLN A 126 -9.95 -5.60 16.30
CA GLN A 126 -8.58 -5.98 15.98
C GLN A 126 -8.14 -7.12 16.91
N VAL A 127 -7.70 -8.22 16.31
CA VAL A 127 -7.17 -9.38 17.03
C VAL A 127 -5.71 -9.59 16.64
N THR A 128 -4.84 -9.65 17.65
CA THR A 128 -3.42 -9.98 17.45
C THR A 128 -3.24 -11.49 17.32
N VAL A 129 -2.73 -11.94 16.17
CA VAL A 129 -2.37 -13.35 15.93
C VAL A 129 -0.86 -13.51 16.01
N ARG A 130 -0.40 -14.40 16.90
CA ARG A 130 1.04 -14.69 17.06
C ARG A 130 1.42 -15.93 16.22
N LEU A 131 2.31 -15.73 15.26
CA LEU A 131 2.87 -16.79 14.40
C LEU A 131 4.36 -16.98 14.70
N VAL A 132 4.81 -18.23 14.79
CA VAL A 132 6.24 -18.58 14.90
C VAL A 132 6.67 -19.32 13.64
N VAL A 133 7.64 -18.77 12.90
CA VAL A 133 8.14 -19.32 11.64
C VAL A 133 9.59 -19.77 11.82
N SER A 134 9.89 -21.02 11.45
CA SER A 134 11.25 -21.54 11.34
C SER A 134 11.56 -21.84 9.88
N ALA A 135 12.66 -21.30 9.36
CA ALA A 135 13.10 -21.50 7.99
C ALA A 135 14.61 -21.73 7.95
N THR A 136 15.04 -22.62 7.05
CA THR A 136 16.45 -22.91 6.80
C THR A 136 16.82 -22.38 5.43
N VAL A 137 17.85 -21.53 5.35
CA VAL A 137 18.30 -20.89 4.11
C VAL A 137 19.68 -21.42 3.74
N ALA A 138 19.84 -21.87 2.49
CA ALA A 138 21.13 -22.23 1.94
C ALA A 138 21.86 -20.97 1.47
N LEU A 139 22.91 -20.55 2.18
CA LEU A 139 23.53 -19.23 2.01
C LEU A 139 24.26 -19.02 0.67
N ARG A 140 24.80 -20.07 0.03
CA ARG A 140 25.45 -20.00 -1.31
C ARG A 140 26.39 -18.80 -1.55
N GLY A 141 27.09 -18.33 -0.51
CA GLY A 141 28.01 -17.19 -0.57
C GLY A 141 27.46 -15.87 0.00
N GLU A 142 26.18 -15.82 0.39
CA GLU A 142 25.60 -14.69 1.12
C GLU A 142 25.89 -14.76 2.63
N SER A 143 25.88 -13.61 3.31
CA SER A 143 25.98 -13.59 4.76
C SER A 143 24.67 -14.04 5.42
N PRO A 144 24.73 -14.68 6.61
CA PRO A 144 23.55 -15.04 7.38
C PRO A 144 22.62 -13.84 7.67
N GLU A 145 23.20 -12.65 7.90
CA GLU A 145 22.44 -11.42 8.15
C GLU A 145 21.71 -10.93 6.91
N SER A 146 22.32 -11.05 5.73
CA SER A 146 21.69 -10.72 4.44
C SER A 146 20.52 -11.65 4.18
N ALA A 147 20.72 -12.96 4.34
CA ALA A 147 19.68 -13.97 4.18
C ALA A 147 18.52 -13.75 5.17
N ARG A 148 18.82 -13.41 6.43
CA ARG A 148 17.80 -13.06 7.44
C ARG A 148 17.00 -11.83 7.02
N ALA A 149 17.66 -10.75 6.60
CA ALA A 149 16.99 -9.52 6.20
C ALA A 149 16.05 -9.76 5.01
N GLN A 150 16.52 -10.49 4.00
CA GLN A 150 15.71 -10.84 2.83
C GLN A 150 14.51 -11.73 3.20
N LEU A 151 14.70 -12.70 4.11
CA LEU A 151 13.61 -13.57 4.57
C LEU A 151 12.58 -12.79 5.39
N THR A 152 13.02 -11.90 6.29
CA THR A 152 12.11 -11.02 7.04
C THR A 152 11.30 -10.15 6.11
N GLU A 153 11.94 -9.51 5.13
CA GLU A 153 11.25 -8.68 4.14
C GLU A 153 10.28 -9.48 3.27
N LEU A 154 10.65 -10.69 2.86
CA LEU A 154 9.76 -11.59 2.12
C LEU A 154 8.51 -11.94 2.93
N ILE A 155 8.68 -12.32 4.19
CA ILE A 155 7.57 -12.68 5.07
C ILE A 155 6.68 -11.45 5.34
N GLU A 156 7.28 -10.30 5.63
CA GLU A 156 6.54 -9.06 5.87
C GLU A 156 5.67 -8.69 4.66
N ARG A 157 6.26 -8.72 3.46
CA ARG A 157 5.54 -8.46 2.21
C ARG A 157 4.44 -9.50 1.97
N ALA A 158 4.70 -10.78 2.24
CA ALA A 158 3.71 -11.85 2.05
C ALA A 158 2.55 -11.73 3.03
N VAL A 159 2.80 -11.32 4.27
CA VAL A 159 1.79 -11.18 5.33
C VAL A 159 0.94 -9.93 5.10
N LEU A 160 1.55 -8.80 4.70
CA LEU A 160 0.82 -7.54 4.48
C LEU A 160 0.04 -7.52 3.15
N ASN A 161 0.54 -8.18 2.11
CA ASN A 161 -0.06 -8.14 0.78
C ASN A 161 -0.80 -9.44 0.38
N GLY A 162 -0.64 -10.51 1.17
CA GLY A 162 -1.26 -11.80 0.88
C GLY A 162 -2.73 -11.82 1.28
N PRO A 163 -3.64 -12.36 0.44
CA PRO A 163 -5.00 -12.64 0.88
C PRO A 163 -4.96 -13.73 1.97
N LEU A 164 -5.57 -13.48 3.14
CA LEU A 164 -5.67 -14.48 4.21
C LEU A 164 -6.46 -15.73 3.77
N SER A 165 -7.46 -15.53 2.90
CA SER A 165 -8.18 -16.56 2.16
C SER A 165 -9.06 -15.87 1.11
N GLU A 166 -9.35 -16.53 -0.02
CA GLU A 166 -10.30 -16.02 -1.01
C GLU A 166 -11.71 -15.80 -0.44
N SER A 167 -12.04 -16.45 0.69
CA SER A 167 -13.35 -16.37 1.34
C SER A 167 -13.38 -15.53 2.63
N SER A 168 -12.25 -14.93 3.05
CA SER A 168 -12.18 -14.19 4.31
C SER A 168 -12.14 -12.68 4.07
N PRO A 169 -13.00 -11.88 4.73
CA PRO A 169 -12.91 -10.42 4.69
C PRO A 169 -11.78 -9.88 5.60
N ALA A 170 -11.14 -10.73 6.41
CA ALA A 170 -10.07 -10.32 7.31
C ALA A 170 -8.85 -9.83 6.52
N ARG A 171 -8.20 -8.79 7.04
CA ARG A 171 -7.00 -8.19 6.46
C ARG A 171 -5.96 -8.01 7.54
N VAL A 172 -4.70 -8.28 7.21
CA VAL A 172 -3.60 -7.95 8.11
C VAL A 172 -3.32 -6.46 7.99
N THR A 173 -3.53 -5.72 9.07
CA THR A 173 -3.28 -4.27 9.13
C THR A 173 -1.85 -3.96 9.56
N HIS A 174 -1.25 -4.85 10.35
CA HIS A 174 0.08 -4.66 10.92
C HIS A 174 0.83 -5.98 11.09
N CYS A 175 2.13 -5.97 10.84
CA CYS A 175 3.03 -7.11 11.01
C CYS A 175 4.27 -6.65 11.77
N VAL A 176 4.55 -7.27 12.92
CA VAL A 176 5.73 -6.99 13.76
C VAL A 176 6.49 -8.28 14.01
N PHE A 177 7.81 -8.23 13.86
CA PHE A 177 8.68 -9.34 14.24
C PHE A 177 9.22 -9.08 15.65
N GLU A 178 8.67 -9.79 16.63
CA GLU A 178 9.11 -9.69 18.05
C GLU A 178 10.52 -10.29 18.27
N LEU A 179 10.91 -11.29 17.47
CA LEU A 179 12.21 -11.95 17.54
C LEU A 179 12.67 -12.40 16.15
N SER A 180 13.89 -12.02 15.74
CA SER A 180 14.54 -12.51 14.53
C SER A 180 15.97 -12.88 14.87
N THR A 181 16.20 -14.17 15.18
CA THR A 181 17.51 -14.69 15.60
C THR A 181 18.12 -15.54 14.49
N VAL A 182 19.39 -15.28 14.16
CA VAL A 182 20.18 -16.18 13.32
C VAL A 182 20.75 -17.25 14.23
N HIS A 183 20.37 -18.50 14.00
CA HIS A 183 21.08 -19.63 14.56
C HIS A 183 22.04 -20.15 13.49
N ALA A 184 23.33 -19.87 13.65
CA ALA A 184 24.35 -20.56 12.87
C ALA A 184 24.28 -22.04 13.27
N THR A 185 23.89 -22.90 12.34
CA THR A 185 24.12 -24.33 12.50
C THR A 185 25.60 -24.54 12.21
N ASP A 186 26.42 -24.59 13.28
CA ASP A 186 27.77 -25.11 13.18
C ASP A 186 27.71 -26.61 12.87
N THR A 187 27.43 -26.93 11.62
CA THR A 187 27.79 -28.23 11.03
C THR A 187 29.24 -28.16 10.54
N THR A 188 30.15 -27.85 11.45
CA THR A 188 31.55 -28.24 11.36
C THR A 188 31.79 -29.34 12.38
N GLY A 189 31.14 -30.48 12.16
CA GLY A 189 31.67 -31.78 12.58
C GLY A 189 32.91 -32.12 11.76
N ARG A 190 33.94 -31.27 11.80
CA ARG A 190 35.30 -31.62 11.44
C ARG A 190 35.94 -32.05 12.76
N ALA A 191 35.90 -33.35 13.02
CA ALA A 191 36.73 -33.95 14.05
C ALA A 191 38.19 -33.72 13.63
N ASP A 192 38.77 -32.59 14.05
CA ASP A 192 40.21 -32.46 14.17
C ASP A 192 40.62 -33.44 15.25
N THR A 193 40.96 -34.64 14.79
CA THR A 193 41.61 -35.64 15.62
C THR A 193 43.00 -35.09 15.83
N ASP A 194 43.21 -34.42 16.96
CA ASP A 194 44.53 -33.95 17.39
C ASP A 194 45.39 -35.19 17.71
N PHE A 195 46.18 -35.64 16.74
CA PHE A 195 47.14 -36.74 16.87
C PHE A 195 48.38 -36.36 17.69
N SER A 196 48.44 -35.13 18.24
CA SER A 196 49.58 -34.66 19.03
C SER A 196 49.66 -35.25 20.45
N ARG A 197 48.77 -36.20 20.80
CA ARG A 197 48.77 -36.91 22.11
C ARG A 197 49.16 -38.39 22.04
N LEU A 198 49.69 -38.88 20.92
CA LEU A 198 50.03 -40.30 20.74
C LEU A 198 51.53 -40.64 20.81
N LEU A 199 52.38 -39.74 21.33
CA LEU A 199 53.80 -40.00 21.57
C LEU A 199 54.20 -39.55 22.98
N ASP A 200 53.68 -40.23 23.99
CA ASP A 200 54.28 -40.31 25.32
C ASP A 200 54.00 -41.70 25.88
N PHE A 201 54.67 -42.72 25.33
CA PHE A 201 54.97 -44.01 25.98
C PHE A 201 56.22 -44.63 25.34
#